data_AF-A0A561U559-F1
#
_entry.id   AF-A0A561U559-F1
#
_cell.length_a   1.000
_cell.length_b   1.000
_cell.length_c   1.000
_cell.angle_alpha   90.00
_cell.angle_beta   90.00
_cell.angle_gamma   90.00
#
_symmetry.space_group_name_H-M   'P 1'
#
loop_
_entity.id
_entity.type
_entity.pdbx_description
1 polymer ?
#
loop_
_entity_poly.entity_id
_entity_poly.type
_entity_poly.pdbx_seq_one_letter_code
_entity_poly.pdbx_strand_id
1 'polypeptide(L)'
;MTEVRTSTALLPGTDPPRTAAPDAAQRTAVAVASTIGAQVFAVLAGRTRAERVREHLTGPVFGSLISSRLHGARSPEYRLRSVHACAIGDSAVEACLIVGAHRIRALALRLERRSERWVCTRLSPIERGAA
;
A
#
# COMPACT_ATOMS: atom_id res chain seq x y z
N MET A 1 -32.49 66.63 -8.77
CA MET A 1 -33.28 65.40 -8.89
C MET A 1 -32.32 64.23 -8.73
N THR A 2 -32.61 63.42 -7.71
CA THR A 2 -31.76 62.44 -7.01
C THR A 2 -31.71 61.12 -7.78
N GLU A 3 -30.56 60.44 -7.80
CA GLU A 3 -30.51 59.02 -7.42
C GLU A 3 -29.08 58.55 -7.11
N VAL A 4 -28.92 58.14 -5.86
CA VAL A 4 -27.84 57.31 -5.33
C VAL A 4 -28.12 55.88 -5.77
N ARG A 5 -27.12 55.15 -6.28
CA ARG A 5 -27.20 53.68 -6.30
C ARG A 5 -25.97 53.02 -5.69
N THR A 6 -26.32 52.17 -4.76
CA THR A 6 -25.56 51.44 -3.75
C THR A 6 -24.73 50.30 -4.35
N SER A 7 -23.51 50.21 -3.84
CA SER A 7 -22.69 49.02 -3.52
C SER A 7 -23.31 47.62 -3.71
N THR A 8 -22.53 46.69 -4.26
CA THR A 8 -22.49 45.31 -3.75
C THR A 8 -21.05 44.80 -3.89
N ALA A 9 -20.44 44.54 -2.73
CA ALA A 9 -19.09 44.03 -2.58
C ALA A 9 -18.95 42.61 -3.15
N LEU A 10 -17.78 42.34 -3.75
CA LEU A 10 -17.28 40.99 -4.01
C LEU A 10 -17.20 40.24 -2.68
N LEU A 11 -17.93 39.15 -2.55
CA LEU A 11 -17.62 38.13 -1.56
C LEU A 11 -16.38 37.36 -2.05
N PRO A 12 -15.33 37.18 -1.22
CA PRO A 12 -14.24 36.30 -1.56
C PRO A 12 -14.79 34.86 -1.63
N GLY A 13 -14.60 34.24 -2.79
CA GLY A 13 -14.99 32.86 -3.03
C GLY A 13 -14.41 31.96 -1.94
N THR A 14 -15.31 31.21 -1.30
CA THR A 14 -14.95 30.01 -0.56
C THR A 14 -14.20 29.08 -1.50
N ASP A 15 -12.90 28.91 -1.24
CA ASP A 15 -12.13 27.83 -1.85
C ASP A 15 -12.88 26.51 -1.60
N PRO A 16 -13.23 25.74 -2.65
CA PRO A 16 -13.81 24.42 -2.42
C PRO A 16 -12.79 23.58 -1.64
N PRO A 17 -13.24 22.71 -0.70
CA PRO A 17 -12.33 21.79 -0.05
C PRO A 17 -11.59 21.03 -1.14
N ARG A 18 -10.26 21.13 -1.12
CA ARG A 18 -9.33 20.50 -2.06
C ARG A 18 -9.48 18.99 -1.92
N THR A 19 -10.54 18.46 -2.51
CA THR A 19 -10.82 17.04 -2.63
C THR A 19 -9.71 16.54 -3.52
N ALA A 20 -8.67 15.93 -2.94
CA ALA A 20 -7.69 15.22 -3.73
C ALA A 20 -8.49 14.31 -4.65
N ALA A 21 -8.41 14.53 -5.96
CA ALA A 21 -9.22 13.78 -6.91
C ALA A 21 -9.04 12.28 -6.60
N PRO A 22 -10.10 11.47 -6.57
CA PRO A 22 -10.05 10.06 -6.17
C PRO A 22 -8.87 9.29 -6.81
N ASP A 23 -8.54 9.64 -8.07
CA ASP A 23 -7.42 9.09 -8.82
C ASP A 23 -6.03 9.38 -8.21
N ALA A 24 -5.83 10.54 -7.58
CA ALA A 24 -4.57 10.89 -6.93
C ALA A 24 -4.36 10.11 -5.63
N ALA A 25 -5.42 9.95 -4.84
CA ALA A 25 -5.42 9.11 -3.65
C ALA A 25 -5.18 7.63 -4.03
N GLN A 26 -5.85 7.16 -5.08
CA GLN A 26 -5.68 5.82 -5.65
C GLN A 26 -4.23 5.56 -6.09
N ARG A 27 -3.64 6.47 -6.88
CA ARG A 27 -2.25 6.36 -7.35
C ARG A 27 -1.28 6.32 -6.17
N THR A 28 -1.52 7.13 -5.15
CA THR A 28 -0.71 7.15 -3.92
C THR A 28 -0.83 5.82 -3.18
N ALA A 29 -2.04 5.29 -2.98
CA ALA A 29 -2.26 4.01 -2.32
C ALA A 29 -1.55 2.85 -3.03
N VAL A 30 -1.63 2.80 -4.37
CA VAL A 30 -0.96 1.81 -5.21
C VAL A 30 0.57 1.92 -5.11
N ALA A 31 1.12 3.14 -5.12
CA ALA A 31 2.56 3.37 -4.97
C ALA A 31 3.07 2.93 -3.59
N VAL A 32 2.30 3.24 -2.54
CA VAL A 32 2.60 2.82 -1.16
C VAL A 32 2.53 1.30 -1.03
N ALA A 33 1.50 0.65 -1.57
CA ALA A 33 1.39 -0.81 -1.58
C ALA A 33 2.57 -1.49 -2.29
N SER A 34 3.01 -0.91 -3.42
CA SER A 34 4.17 -1.40 -4.17
C SER A 34 5.46 -1.29 -3.37
N THR A 35 5.65 -0.17 -2.66
CA THR A 35 6.84 0.09 -1.83
C THR A 35 6.89 -0.85 -0.63
N ILE A 36 5.81 -0.92 0.15
CA ILE A 36 5.71 -1.79 1.33
C ILE A 36 5.82 -3.26 0.92
N GLY A 37 5.17 -3.64 -0.18
CA GLY A 37 5.28 -4.99 -0.73
C GLY A 37 6.72 -5.39 -1.07
N ALA A 38 7.46 -4.52 -1.76
CA ALA A 38 8.86 -4.78 -2.10
C ALA A 38 9.76 -4.93 -0.85
N GLN A 39 9.52 -4.11 0.18
CA GLN A 39 10.26 -4.20 1.44
C GLN A 39 9.93 -5.49 2.21
N VAL A 40 8.65 -5.86 2.32
CA VAL A 40 8.21 -7.12 2.93
C VAL A 40 8.85 -8.31 2.22
N PHE A 41 8.87 -8.30 0.89
CA PHE A 41 9.55 -9.32 0.11
C PHE A 41 11.05 -9.38 0.43
N ALA A 42 11.73 -8.24 0.53
CA ALA A 42 13.15 -8.19 0.87
C ALA A 42 13.43 -8.78 2.27
N VAL A 43 12.52 -8.58 3.23
CA VAL A 43 12.62 -9.20 4.57
C VAL A 43 12.48 -10.72 4.46
N LEU A 44 11.44 -11.19 3.79
CA LEU A 44 11.20 -12.62 3.62
C LEU A 44 12.32 -13.33 2.84
N ALA A 45 12.96 -12.62 1.91
CA ALA A 45 14.12 -13.09 1.17
C ALA A 45 15.44 -13.02 1.98
N GLY A 46 15.41 -12.52 3.22
CA GLY A 46 16.58 -12.38 4.08
C GLY A 46 17.58 -11.31 3.62
N ARG A 47 17.14 -10.37 2.77
CA ARG A 47 17.99 -9.28 2.23
C ARG A 47 17.98 -8.04 3.11
N THR A 48 16.96 -7.90 3.94
CA THR A 48 16.85 -6.79 4.89
C THR A 48 16.26 -7.27 6.21
N ARG A 49 16.46 -6.45 7.24
CA ARG A 49 15.99 -6.69 8.60
C ARG A 49 14.50 -6.34 8.73
N ALA A 50 13.74 -7.13 9.48
CA ALA A 50 12.29 -6.96 9.63
C ALA A 50 11.94 -5.60 10.24
N GLU A 51 12.79 -5.07 11.11
CA GLU A 51 12.61 -3.78 11.78
C GLU A 51 12.39 -2.63 10.79
N ARG A 52 12.93 -2.71 9.56
CA ARG A 52 12.74 -1.68 8.53
C ARG A 52 11.30 -1.52 8.06
N VAL A 53 10.46 -2.53 8.21
CA VAL A 53 9.04 -2.46 7.80
C VAL A 53 8.09 -2.35 8.98
N ARG A 54 8.59 -2.34 10.23
CA ARG A 54 7.76 -2.42 11.44
C ARG A 54 6.68 -1.35 11.51
N GLU A 55 6.99 -0.11 11.12
CA GLU A 55 6.04 1.00 11.14
C GLU A 55 4.89 0.86 10.14
N HIS A 56 5.09 0.06 9.10
CA HIS A 56 4.11 -0.20 8.05
C HIS A 56 3.26 -1.43 8.31
N LEU A 57 3.49 -2.17 9.40
CA LEU A 57 2.78 -3.42 9.70
C LEU A 57 2.05 -3.31 11.03
N THR A 58 0.90 -3.96 11.13
CA THR A 58 0.33 -4.24 12.45
C THR A 58 1.22 -5.23 13.23
N GLY A 59 1.14 -5.20 14.56
CA GLY A 59 1.87 -6.14 15.42
C GLY A 59 1.70 -7.62 15.03
N PRO A 60 0.46 -8.12 14.80
CA PRO A 60 0.24 -9.49 14.34
C PRO A 60 0.88 -9.81 12.97
N VAL A 61 0.80 -8.89 12.01
CA VAL A 61 1.43 -9.06 10.69
C VAL A 61 2.95 -9.08 10.80
N PHE A 62 3.54 -8.20 11.62
CA PHE A 62 4.97 -8.21 11.92
C PHE A 62 5.41 -9.53 12.58
N GLY A 63 4.65 -10.02 13.57
CA GLY A 63 4.89 -11.30 14.22
C GLY A 63 4.84 -12.49 13.25
N SER A 64 3.90 -12.47 12.31
CA SER A 64 3.79 -13.47 11.24
C SER A 64 4.96 -13.38 10.26
N LEU A 65 5.39 -12.17 9.92
CA LEU A 65 6.52 -11.94 9.03
C LEU A 65 7.83 -12.48 9.61
N ILE A 66 8.12 -12.24 10.90
CA ILE A 66 9.37 -12.70 11.53
C ILE A 66 9.42 -14.22 11.72
N SER A 67 8.26 -14.86 11.89
CA SER A 67 8.15 -16.33 11.98
C SER A 67 8.15 -17.01 10.62
N SER A 68 7.89 -16.26 9.54
CA SER A 68 7.90 -16.75 8.17
C SER A 68 9.27 -16.56 7.54
N ARG A 69 9.89 -17.65 7.05
CA ARG A 69 11.05 -17.57 6.16
C ARG A 69 10.74 -18.29 4.86
N LEU A 70 11.02 -17.61 3.74
CA LEU A 70 10.95 -18.24 2.43
C LEU A 70 12.22 -19.10 2.28
N HIS A 71 12.07 -20.40 2.52
CA HIS A 71 13.15 -21.37 2.35
C HIS A 71 13.68 -21.31 0.92
N GLY A 72 15.00 -21.16 0.75
CA GLY A 72 15.64 -21.02 -0.57
C GLY A 72 15.62 -19.60 -1.17
N ALA A 73 15.07 -18.59 -0.48
CA ALA A 73 14.95 -17.23 -1.02
C ALA A 73 16.25 -16.43 -1.18
N ARG A 74 17.39 -17.03 -0.79
CA ARG A 74 18.73 -16.52 -1.11
C ARG A 74 19.17 -16.85 -2.53
N SER A 75 18.47 -17.74 -3.23
CA SER A 75 18.73 -18.03 -4.64
C SER A 75 18.46 -16.79 -5.51
N PRO A 76 19.29 -16.50 -6.53
CA PRO A 76 19.03 -15.45 -7.52
C PRO A 76 17.69 -15.58 -8.25
N GLU A 77 17.14 -16.80 -8.28
CA GLU A 77 15.82 -17.07 -8.85
C GLU A 77 14.68 -16.43 -8.05
N TYR A 78 14.91 -16.20 -6.75
CA TYR A 78 13.94 -15.65 -5.83
C TYR A 78 13.81 -14.14 -5.99
N ARG A 79 13.12 -13.65 -7.02
CA ARG A 79 12.97 -12.21 -7.28
C ARG A 79 11.52 -11.76 -7.35
N LEU A 80 11.26 -10.55 -6.86
CA LEU A 80 10.00 -9.86 -7.08
C LEU A 80 9.89 -9.54 -8.57
N ARG A 81 8.83 -10.04 -9.22
CA ARG A 81 8.58 -9.87 -10.65
C ARG A 81 7.68 -8.67 -10.92
N SER A 82 6.61 -8.57 -10.16
CA SER A 82 5.64 -7.50 -10.28
C SER A 82 4.88 -7.34 -8.96
N VAL A 83 4.31 -6.15 -8.78
CA VAL A 83 3.29 -5.89 -7.77
C VAL A 83 2.05 -5.42 -8.49
N HIS A 84 0.93 -6.07 -8.25
CA HIS A 84 -0.37 -5.67 -8.77
C HIS A 84 -1.20 -5.20 -7.59
N ALA A 85 -1.49 -3.90 -7.53
CA ALA A 85 -2.29 -3.31 -6.46
C ALA A 85 -3.60 -2.77 -7.02
N CYS A 86 -4.66 -2.90 -6.22
CA CYS A 86 -6.00 -2.42 -6.49
C CYS A 86 -6.51 -1.75 -5.22
N ALA A 87 -6.78 -0.45 -5.26
CA ALA A 87 -7.42 0.18 -4.11
C ALA A 87 -8.92 -0.11 -4.06
N ILE A 88 -9.38 -0.30 -2.83
CA ILE A 88 -10.71 -0.73 -2.44
C ILE A 88 -11.32 0.45 -1.67
N GLY A 89 -11.91 1.38 -2.43
CA GLY A 89 -12.32 2.68 -1.89
C GLY A 89 -11.14 3.56 -1.43
N ASP A 90 -11.42 4.55 -0.60
CA ASP A 90 -10.43 5.59 -0.21
C ASP A 90 -9.49 5.17 0.93
N SER A 91 -9.80 4.07 1.62
CA SER A 91 -9.17 3.69 2.88
C SER A 91 -8.51 2.32 2.88
N ALA A 92 -8.57 1.58 1.76
CA ALA A 92 -7.94 0.27 1.66
C ALA A 92 -7.29 0.06 0.29
N VAL A 93 -6.21 -0.73 0.27
CA VAL A 93 -5.60 -1.23 -0.96
C VAL A 93 -5.16 -2.66 -0.77
N GLU A 94 -5.47 -3.50 -1.75
CA GLU A 94 -5.01 -4.87 -1.81
C GLU A 94 -3.94 -4.99 -2.87
N ALA A 95 -2.93 -5.81 -2.60
CA ALA A 95 -1.90 -6.07 -3.59
C ALA A 95 -1.47 -7.54 -3.61
N CYS A 96 -1.10 -7.99 -4.80
CA CYS A 96 -0.51 -9.28 -5.06
C CYS A 96 0.91 -9.07 -5.59
N LEU A 97 1.88 -9.63 -4.88
CA LEU A 97 3.29 -9.59 -5.25
C LEU A 97 3.61 -10.90 -5.96
N ILE A 98 3.99 -10.84 -7.23
CA ILE A 98 4.40 -12.03 -7.95
C ILE A 98 5.89 -12.26 -7.69
N VAL A 99 6.21 -13.42 -7.14
CA VAL A 99 7.57 -13.83 -6.78
C VAL A 99 7.99 -14.97 -7.70
N GLY A 100 9.18 -14.85 -8.29
CA GLY A 100 9.79 -15.98 -8.99
C GLY A 100 10.27 -17.02 -7.98
N ALA A 101 9.69 -18.21 -7.95
CA ALA A 101 10.21 -19.36 -7.18
C ALA A 101 9.58 -20.69 -7.62
N HIS A 102 10.16 -21.79 -7.13
CA HIS A 102 9.77 -23.17 -7.43
C HIS A 102 8.48 -23.65 -6.71
N ARG A 103 7.97 -22.93 -5.68
CA ARG A 103 6.73 -23.32 -4.92
C ARG A 103 5.80 -22.19 -4.43
N ILE A 104 6.32 -21.05 -3.93
CA ILE A 104 5.49 -19.87 -3.57
C ILE A 104 5.60 -18.84 -4.69
N ARG A 105 4.50 -18.61 -5.42
CA ARG A 105 4.51 -17.71 -6.59
C ARG A 105 3.93 -16.34 -6.30
N ALA A 106 3.25 -16.15 -5.17
CA ALA A 106 2.76 -14.83 -4.79
C ALA A 106 2.60 -14.60 -3.29
N LEU A 107 2.57 -13.33 -2.92
CA LEU A 107 2.17 -12.86 -1.59
C LEU A 107 0.96 -11.92 -1.77
N ALA A 108 -0.12 -12.17 -1.04
CA ALA A 108 -1.22 -11.23 -0.89
C ALA A 108 -0.97 -10.31 0.30
N LEU A 109 -1.24 -9.03 0.12
CA LEU A 109 -1.23 -8.06 1.20
C LEU A 109 -2.46 -7.13 1.13
N ARG A 110 -2.88 -6.65 2.29
CA ARG A 110 -3.90 -5.62 2.43
C ARG A 110 -3.35 -4.50 3.29
N LEU A 111 -3.39 -3.27 2.79
CA LEU A 111 -3.15 -2.07 3.57
C LEU A 111 -4.45 -1.34 3.83
N GLU A 112 -4.55 -0.79 5.03
CA GLU A 112 -5.62 0.09 5.44
C GLU A 112 -5.03 1.43 5.88
N ARG A 113 -5.73 2.50 5.51
CA ARG A 113 -5.42 3.84 5.96
C ARG A 113 -5.88 4.00 7.41
N ARG A 114 -4.92 4.14 8.32
CA ARG A 114 -5.16 4.46 9.73
C ARG A 114 -4.63 5.86 9.98
N SER A 115 -5.52 6.81 10.25
CA SER A 115 -5.22 8.24 10.20
C SER A 115 -4.51 8.63 8.90
N GLU A 116 -3.27 9.13 8.97
CA GLU A 116 -2.50 9.59 7.81
C GLU A 116 -1.47 8.56 7.30
N ARG A 117 -1.53 7.31 7.79
CA ARG A 117 -0.58 6.25 7.38
C ARG A 117 -1.29 5.03 6.82
N TRP A 118 -0.64 4.40 5.86
CA TRP A 118 -1.01 3.08 5.38
C TRP A 118 -0.34 2.01 6.24
N VAL A 119 -1.14 1.07 6.73
CA VAL A 119 -0.67 -0.03 7.57
C VAL A 119 -1.13 -1.34 6.97
N CYS A 120 -0.21 -2.26 6.75
CA CYS A 120 -0.50 -3.62 6.34
C CYS A 120 -1.20 -4.37 7.48
N THR A 121 -2.47 -4.70 7.25
CA THR A 121 -3.35 -5.39 8.21
C THR A 121 -3.47 -6.88 7.91
N ARG A 122 -3.10 -7.30 6.70
CA ARG A 122 -3.08 -8.72 6.30
C ARG A 122 -1.91 -9.01 5.38
N LEU A 123 -1.23 -10.14 5.65
CA LEU A 123 -0.17 -10.69 4.83
C LEU A 123 -0.38 -12.20 4.72
N SER A 124 -0.38 -12.74 3.52
CA SER A 124 -0.63 -14.15 3.26
C SER A 124 0.27 -14.65 2.12
N PRO A 125 1.02 -15.76 2.29
CA PRO A 125 1.54 -16.46 1.13
C PRO A 125 0.38 -17.02 0.30
N ILE A 126 0.57 -17.05 -1.02
CA ILE A 126 -0.30 -17.77 -1.95
C ILE A 126 0.51 -18.95 -2.47
N GLU A 127 0.18 -20.13 -1.94
CA GLU A 127 0.76 -21.40 -2.40
C GLU A 127 0.08 -21.81 -3.70
N ARG A 128 0.84 -22.37 -4.64
CA ARG A 128 0.24 -23.04 -5.79
C ARG A 128 -0.25 -24.40 -5.29
N GLY A 129 -1.56 -24.63 -5.29
CA GLY A 129 -2.09 -25.97 -5.09
C GLY A 129 -1.40 -26.94 -6.05
N ALA A 130 -0.99 -28.12 -5.55
CA ALA A 130 -0.52 -29.19 -6.41
C ALA A 130 -1.67 -29.54 -7.36
N ALA A 131 -1.48 -29.24 -8.65
CA ALA A 131 -2.30 -29.79 -9.72
C ALA A 131 -1.76 -31.15 -10.10
#